data_AF-A0A336L545-F1
#
_entry.id   AF-A0A336L545-F1
#
_cell.length_a   1.000
_cell.length_b   1.000
_cell.length_c   1.000
_cell.angle_alpha   90.00
_cell.angle_beta   90.00
_cell.angle_gamma   90.00
#
_symmetry.space_group_name_H-M   'P 1'
#
loop_
_entity.id
_entity.type
_entity.pdbx_description
1 polymer ?
#
loop_
_entity_poly.entity_id
_entity_poly.type
_entity_poly.pdbx_seq_one_letter_code
_entity_poly.pdbx_strand_id
1 'polypeptide(L)'
;MGIDCTLREGYVWAEDKEHCEEYGRMLNADPDKVSLRAKKRGLPQLGTLGAGNHYAEIQVVDEIYDKWAASKMAIEEKGQFV
;
A
#
# COMPACT_ATOMS: atom_id res chain seq x y z
N MET A 1 -5.02 2.21 -14.26
CA MET A 1 -5.82 2.15 -13.01
C MET A 1 -5.00 1.41 -11.98
N GLY A 2 -4.84 2.02 -10.81
CA GLY A 2 -4.23 1.43 -9.62
C GLY A 2 -5.07 1.91 -8.43
N ILE A 3 -4.48 2.66 -7.51
CA ILE A 3 -5.21 3.23 -6.36
C ILE A 3 -6.38 4.15 -6.75
N ASP A 4 -6.36 4.78 -7.94
CA ASP A 4 -7.50 5.57 -8.46
C ASP A 4 -8.82 4.76 -8.48
N CYS A 5 -8.73 3.45 -8.75
CA CYS A 5 -9.90 2.59 -8.74
C CYS A 5 -10.44 2.43 -7.32
N THR A 6 -9.57 2.18 -6.35
CA THR A 6 -9.98 1.98 -4.96
C THR A 6 -10.53 3.27 -4.35
N LEU A 7 -10.02 4.44 -4.77
CA LEU A 7 -10.55 5.74 -4.38
C LEU A 7 -11.98 5.94 -4.87
N ARG A 8 -12.25 5.63 -6.14
CA ARG A 8 -13.60 5.73 -6.70
C ARG A 8 -14.61 4.82 -6.00
N GLU A 9 -14.18 3.63 -5.60
CA GLU A 9 -15.02 2.67 -4.87
C GLU A 9 -15.12 2.99 -3.35
N GLY A 10 -14.41 4.01 -2.85
CA GLY A 10 -14.51 4.48 -1.46
C GLY A 10 -13.67 3.70 -0.43
N TYR A 11 -12.66 2.94 -0.87
CA TYR A 11 -11.79 2.17 0.05
C TYR A 11 -10.63 2.97 0.64
N VAL A 12 -10.31 4.12 0.05
CA VAL A 12 -9.14 4.96 0.39
C VAL A 12 -9.54 6.44 0.36
N TRP A 13 -8.75 7.28 1.01
CA TRP A 13 -8.88 8.74 0.94
C TRP A 13 -8.12 9.32 -0.25
N ALA A 14 -8.39 10.58 -0.59
CA ALA A 14 -7.80 11.24 -1.74
C ALA A 14 -6.28 11.44 -1.58
N GLU A 15 -5.84 11.62 -0.35
CA GLU A 15 -4.48 11.87 0.09
C GLU A 15 -3.62 10.59 0.06
N ASP A 16 -4.22 9.40 0.14
CA ASP A 16 -3.49 8.13 0.20
C ASP A 16 -2.62 7.90 -1.05
N LYS A 17 -3.07 8.39 -2.21
CA LYS A 17 -2.29 8.30 -3.45
C LYS A 17 -1.00 9.12 -3.38
N GLU A 18 -0.98 10.23 -2.64
CA GLU A 18 0.19 11.12 -2.55
C GLU A 18 1.30 10.51 -1.71
N HIS A 19 0.94 9.51 -0.89
CA HIS A 19 1.85 8.76 -0.04
C HIS A 19 2.22 7.38 -0.62
N CYS A 20 1.81 7.10 -1.86
CA CYS A 20 2.17 5.89 -2.60
C CYS A 20 3.23 6.19 -3.66
N GLU A 21 4.21 5.29 -3.82
CA GLU A 21 5.12 5.33 -4.96
C GLU A 21 4.33 5.33 -6.30
N GLU A 22 4.77 6.11 -7.28
CA GLU A 22 4.09 6.28 -8.58
C GLU A 22 2.61 6.67 -8.46
N TYR A 23 2.22 7.35 -7.38
CA TYR A 23 0.83 7.64 -7.04
C TYR A 23 -0.08 6.40 -7.06
N GLY A 24 0.48 5.24 -6.71
CA GLY A 24 -0.23 3.96 -6.71
C GLY A 24 -0.62 3.47 -8.10
N ARG A 25 0.02 3.94 -9.18
CA ARG A 25 -0.29 3.52 -10.56
C ARG A 25 0.86 3.75 -11.54
N MET A 26 1.34 2.67 -12.15
CA MET A 26 2.22 2.77 -13.33
C MET A 26 1.43 3.12 -14.60
N LEU A 27 1.86 4.15 -15.33
CA LEU A 27 1.16 4.66 -16.52
C LEU A 27 1.18 3.70 -17.72
N ASN A 28 2.26 2.94 -17.87
CA ASN A 28 2.49 2.05 -19.02
C ASN A 28 1.85 0.66 -18.87
N ALA A 29 0.99 0.45 -17.85
CA ALA A 29 0.34 -0.82 -17.62
C ALA A 29 -0.70 -1.13 -18.70
N ASP A 30 -0.52 -2.25 -19.41
CA ASP A 30 -1.43 -2.73 -20.46
C ASP A 30 -2.09 -4.07 -20.05
N PRO A 31 -3.41 -4.07 -19.76
CA PRO A 31 -4.11 -5.28 -19.34
C PRO A 31 -4.21 -6.35 -20.44
N ASP A 32 -4.02 -6.02 -21.72
CA ASP A 32 -4.06 -6.98 -22.83
C ASP A 32 -2.80 -7.83 -22.89
N LYS A 33 -1.70 -7.37 -22.27
CA LYS A 33 -0.47 -8.16 -22.09
C LYS A 33 -0.59 -9.20 -20.97
N VAL A 34 -1.68 -9.19 -20.18
CA VAL A 34 -1.89 -10.13 -19.07
C VAL A 34 -2.75 -11.31 -19.54
N SER A 35 -2.21 -12.53 -19.44
CA SER A 35 -2.91 -13.75 -19.86
C SER A 35 -4.23 -13.98 -19.12
N LEU A 36 -5.20 -14.64 -19.79
CA LEU A 36 -6.46 -15.03 -19.16
C LEU A 36 -6.25 -15.92 -17.93
N ARG A 37 -5.24 -16.78 -17.93
CA ARG A 37 -4.90 -17.64 -16.79
C ARG A 37 -4.46 -16.81 -15.57
N ALA A 38 -3.62 -15.79 -15.79
CA ALA A 38 -3.19 -14.89 -14.72
C ALA A 38 -4.37 -14.10 -14.13
N LYS A 39 -5.23 -13.52 -14.99
CA LYS A 39 -6.44 -12.81 -14.55
C LYS A 39 -7.36 -13.70 -13.72
N LYS A 40 -7.67 -14.91 -14.19
CA LYS A 40 -8.52 -15.88 -13.48
C LYS A 40 -7.97 -16.28 -12.11
N ARG A 41 -6.64 -16.41 -12.00
CA ARG A 41 -5.99 -16.76 -10.74
C ARG A 41 -5.97 -15.60 -9.74
N GLY A 42 -5.71 -14.37 -10.20
CA GLY A 42 -5.51 -13.21 -9.33
C GLY A 42 -6.78 -12.52 -8.87
N LEU A 43 -7.81 -12.41 -9.73
CA LEU A 43 -9.05 -11.70 -9.42
C LEU A 43 -9.72 -12.10 -8.09
N PRO A 44 -9.91 -13.40 -7.75
CA PRO A 44 -10.55 -13.78 -6.49
C PRO A 44 -9.67 -13.55 -5.25
N GLN A 45 -8.41 -13.18 -5.41
CA GLN A 45 -7.46 -12.96 -4.31
C GLN A 45 -7.23 -11.48 -3.99
N LEU A 46 -7.90 -10.57 -4.70
CA LEU A 46 -7.78 -9.13 -4.45
C LEU A 46 -8.24 -8.81 -3.02
N GLY A 47 -7.40 -8.10 -2.25
CA GLY A 47 -7.67 -7.80 -0.84
C GLY A 47 -7.25 -8.90 0.14
N THR A 48 -6.44 -9.87 -0.28
CA THR A 48 -5.86 -10.90 0.60
C THR A 48 -4.33 -10.78 0.67
N LEU A 49 -3.73 -11.14 1.81
CA LEU A 49 -2.27 -11.07 1.99
C LEU A 49 -1.51 -12.18 1.24
N GLY A 50 -2.10 -13.39 1.15
CA GLY A 50 -1.43 -14.57 0.61
C GLY A 50 -0.65 -15.35 1.65
N ALA A 51 0.32 -16.16 1.20
CA ALA A 51 1.13 -17.04 2.04
C ALA A 51 2.62 -16.74 1.87
N GLY A 52 3.47 -17.33 2.72
CA GLY A 52 4.90 -16.99 2.79
C GLY A 52 5.10 -15.87 3.80
N ASN A 53 5.97 -14.91 3.48
CA ASN A 53 6.32 -13.82 4.40
C ASN A 53 5.38 -12.60 4.26
N HIS A 54 4.12 -12.83 3.92
CA HIS A 54 3.11 -11.78 3.76
C HIS A 54 2.26 -11.68 5.03
N TYR A 55 2.30 -10.55 5.71
CA TYR A 55 1.58 -10.31 6.96
C TYR A 55 1.12 -8.84 7.06
N ALA A 56 0.17 -8.61 7.96
CA ALA A 56 -0.18 -7.28 8.45
C ALA A 56 -0.02 -7.31 9.96
N GLU A 57 0.79 -6.41 10.49
CA GLU A 57 1.15 -6.37 11.91
C GLU A 57 0.79 -5.00 12.48
N ILE A 58 0.35 -5.00 13.73
CA ILE A 58 0.27 -3.79 14.54
C ILE A 58 1.58 -3.72 15.29
N GLN A 59 2.31 -2.61 15.12
CA GLN A 59 3.65 -2.45 15.67
C GLN A 59 3.72 -1.25 16.60
N VAL A 60 4.83 -1.14 17.33
CA VAL A 60 5.11 -0.03 18.23
C VAL A 60 6.53 0.50 18.00
N VAL A 61 6.68 1.81 17.98
CA VAL A 61 7.97 2.47 17.79
C VAL A 61 8.82 2.31 19.06
N ASP A 62 9.81 1.43 19.04
CA ASP A 62 10.70 1.19 20.20
C ASP A 62 11.87 2.19 20.28
N GLU A 63 12.42 2.57 19.12
CA GLU A 63 13.55 3.49 19.04
C GLU A 63 13.47 4.46 17.85
N ILE A 64 13.90 5.70 18.08
CA ILE A 64 13.99 6.76 17.07
C ILE A 64 15.46 7.16 16.94
N TYR A 65 16.07 6.86 15.80
CA TYR A 65 17.48 7.14 15.53
C TYR A 65 17.70 8.54 14.95
N ASP A 66 16.80 9.00 14.08
CA ASP A 66 16.82 10.34 13.50
C ASP A 66 15.49 11.05 13.79
N LYS A 67 15.53 12.02 14.70
CA LYS A 67 14.35 12.79 15.12
C LYS A 67 13.79 13.67 14.01
N TRP A 68 14.65 14.22 13.16
CA TRP A 68 14.20 15.12 12.10
C TRP A 68 13.47 14.35 11.01
N ALA A 69 14.04 13.22 10.56
CA ALA A 69 13.40 12.36 9.57
C ALA A 69 12.10 11.74 10.11
N ALA A 70 12.11 11.27 11.36
CA ALA A 70 10.93 10.66 12.00
C ALA A 70 9.75 11.64 12.05
N SER A 71 9.96 12.88 12.50
CA SER A 71 8.89 13.90 12.52
C SER A 71 8.37 14.22 11.11
N LYS A 72 9.22 14.20 10.08
CA LYS A 72 8.77 14.35 8.68
C LYS A 72 7.90 13.18 8.20
N MET A 73 8.03 12.01 8.80
CA MET A 73 7.21 10.82 8.57
C MET A 73 6.06 10.68 9.58
N ALA A 74 5.82 11.69 10.43
CA ALA A 74 4.82 11.67 11.51
C ALA A 74 5.05 10.55 12.56
N ILE A 75 6.31 10.17 12.78
CA ILE A 75 6.73 9.34 13.91
C ILE A 75 7.31 10.27 14.97
N GLU A 76 6.54 10.54 16.02
CA GLU A 76 6.84 11.61 16.97
C GLU A 76 7.49 11.11 18.27
N GLU A 77 7.16 9.90 18.70
CA GLU A 77 7.62 9.38 19.99
C GLU A 77 7.79 7.86 20.04
N LYS A 78 8.60 7.43 21.02
CA LYS A 78 8.68 6.01 21.39
C LYS A 78 7.36 5.60 22.03
N GLY A 79 6.86 4.42 21.67
CA GLY A 79 5.55 3.91 22.11
C GLY A 79 4.39 4.21 21.15
N GLN A 80 4.62 4.96 20.07
CA GLN A 80 3.60 5.20 19.04
C GLN A 80 3.23 3.89 18.33
N PHE A 81 1.94 3.62 18.18
CA PHE A 81 1.44 2.48 17.39
C PHE A 81 1.39 2.82 15.90
N VAL A 82 1.74 1.84 15.06
CA VAL A 82 1.63 1.89 13.60
C VAL A 82 1.03 0.62 13.03
#